data_AF-A0A2Z3H5T9-F1
#
_entry.id   AF-A0A2Z3H5T9-F1
#
_cell.length_a   1.000
_cell.length_b   1.000
_cell.length_c   1.000
_cell.angle_alpha   90.00
_cell.angle_beta   90.00
_cell.angle_gamma   90.00
#
_symmetry.space_group_name_H-M   'P 1'
#
loop_
_entity.id
_entity.type
_entity.pdbx_description
1 polymer ?
#
loop_
_entity_poly.entity_id
_entity_poly.type
_entity_poly.pdbx_seq_one_letter_code
_entity_poly.pdbx_strand_id
1 'polypeptide(L)'
;MSTPRFTAEELDQLRELAAAWGKIVSKRAFGEDGPGLDVDFRTMEQIATAAAQGLTEGALQQMLRQQAQKVPEQVPCPVCGEPCPTRPHTRTLAAQGATVQQPERIAHCPACRRDFFPPAGDTGAG
;
A
#
# COMPACT_ATOMS: atom_id res chain seq x y z
N MET A 1 13.43 -1.01 15.70
CA MET A 1 13.48 -1.85 14.48
C MET A 1 13.95 -1.00 13.32
N SER A 2 14.96 -1.45 12.56
CA SER A 2 15.48 -0.71 11.41
C SER A 2 14.50 -0.78 10.24
N THR A 3 14.17 0.36 9.64
CA THR A 3 13.42 0.41 8.38
C THR A 3 14.15 -0.45 7.35
N PRO A 4 13.48 -1.40 6.67
CA PRO A 4 14.11 -2.13 5.58
C PRO A 4 14.58 -1.11 4.54
N ARG A 5 15.89 -1.09 4.30
CA ARG A 5 16.49 -0.27 3.25
C ARG A 5 16.65 -1.16 2.04
N PHE A 6 15.92 -0.84 0.99
CA PHE A 6 16.17 -1.40 -0.33
C PHE A 6 17.47 -0.80 -0.88
N THR A 7 18.31 -1.65 -1.42
CA THR A 7 19.47 -1.28 -2.23
C THR A 7 19.03 -0.69 -3.57
N ALA A 8 19.94 0.02 -4.25
CA ALA A 8 19.65 0.52 -5.59
C ALA A 8 19.33 -0.62 -6.57
N GLU A 9 20.05 -1.74 -6.46
CA GLU A 9 19.84 -2.92 -7.30
C GLU A 9 18.45 -3.53 -7.12
N GLU A 10 17.96 -3.67 -5.88
CA GLU A 10 16.61 -4.17 -5.61
C GLU A 10 15.53 -3.23 -6.17
N LEU A 11 15.74 -1.91 -6.09
CA LEU A 11 14.82 -0.94 -6.68
C LEU A 11 14.81 -1.02 -8.21
N ASP A 12 15.95 -1.28 -8.84
CA ASP A 12 16.04 -1.47 -10.28
C ASP A 12 15.37 -2.77 -10.73
N GLN A 13 15.50 -3.86 -9.97
CA GLN A 13 14.75 -5.11 -10.24
C GLN A 13 13.23 -4.89 -10.19
N LEU A 14 12.73 -4.07 -9.25
CA LEU A 14 11.32 -3.69 -9.19
C LEU A 14 10.90 -2.85 -10.40
N ARG A 15 11.78 -1.97 -10.90
CA ARG A 15 11.54 -1.19 -12.11
C ARG A 15 11.48 -2.07 -13.35
N GLU A 16 12.39 -3.05 -13.49
CA GLU A 16 12.37 -4.01 -14.59
C GLU A 16 11.09 -4.85 -14.58
N LEU A 17 10.68 -5.31 -13.40
CA LEU A 17 9.40 -6.00 -13.23
C LEU A 17 8.23 -5.13 -13.68
N ALA A 18 8.18 -3.86 -13.26
CA ALA A 18 7.15 -2.92 -13.67
C ALA A 18 7.19 -2.64 -15.19
N ALA A 19 8.38 -2.54 -15.79
CA ALA A 19 8.55 -2.33 -17.22
C ALA A 19 8.00 -3.50 -18.06
N ALA A 20 8.09 -4.73 -17.55
CA ALA A 20 7.52 -5.91 -18.21
C ALA A 20 5.99 -5.81 -18.40
N TRP A 21 5.29 -5.06 -17.53
CA TRP A 21 3.87 -4.79 -17.68
C TRP A 21 3.54 -3.87 -18.85
N GLY A 22 4.49 -3.10 -19.38
CA GLY A 22 4.26 -2.21 -20.53
C GLY A 22 3.74 -2.97 -21.76
N LYS A 23 4.21 -4.21 -21.98
CA LYS A 23 3.68 -5.08 -23.04
C LYS A 23 2.21 -5.44 -22.82
N ILE A 24 1.84 -5.74 -21.57
CA ILE A 24 0.48 -6.08 -21.18
C ILE A 24 -0.44 -4.88 -21.38
N VAL A 25 0.00 -3.70 -20.94
CA VAL A 25 -0.75 -2.44 -21.08
C VAL A 25 -0.97 -2.10 -22.55
N SER A 26 0.09 -2.13 -23.38
CA SER A 26 -0.01 -1.85 -24.81
C SER A 26 -0.96 -2.82 -25.51
N LYS A 27 -0.79 -4.13 -25.26
CA LYS A 27 -1.65 -5.18 -25.80
C LYS A 27 -3.11 -5.03 -25.38
N ARG A 28 -3.37 -4.62 -24.14
CA ARG A 28 -4.73 -4.39 -23.62
C ARG A 28 -5.40 -3.16 -24.26
N ALA A 29 -4.61 -2.15 -24.61
CA ALA A 29 -5.09 -0.90 -25.20
C ALA A 29 -5.28 -0.99 -26.72
N PHE A 30 -4.37 -1.67 -27.42
CA PHE A 30 -4.29 -1.64 -28.88
C PHE A 30 -4.31 -3.02 -29.58
N GLY A 31 -4.31 -4.12 -28.83
CA GLY A 31 -4.20 -5.47 -29.39
C GLY A 31 -2.76 -5.90 -29.68
N GLU A 32 -2.57 -7.02 -30.38
CA GLU A 32 -1.23 -7.58 -30.66
C GLU A 32 -0.39 -6.67 -31.56
N ASP A 33 -1.04 -5.95 -32.48
CA ASP A 33 -0.38 -5.13 -33.49
C ASP A 33 0.11 -3.77 -32.95
N GLY A 34 -0.31 -3.39 -31.73
CA GLY A 34 0.05 -2.12 -31.11
C GLY A 34 -0.68 -0.91 -31.70
N PRO A 35 -0.32 0.31 -31.27
CA PRO A 35 -0.97 1.54 -31.74
C PRO A 35 -0.72 1.78 -33.24
N GLY A 36 -1.75 2.25 -33.94
CA GLY A 36 -1.64 2.74 -35.31
C GLY A 36 -0.88 4.06 -35.41
N LEU A 37 -0.46 4.44 -36.62
CA LEU A 37 0.26 5.71 -36.87
C LEU A 37 -0.61 6.96 -36.66
N ASP A 38 -1.93 6.79 -36.56
CA ASP A 38 -2.91 7.82 -36.23
C ASP A 38 -3.01 8.11 -34.72
N VAL A 39 -2.42 7.25 -33.88
CA VAL A 39 -2.38 7.45 -32.43
C VAL A 39 -1.23 8.39 -32.07
N ASP A 40 -1.59 9.55 -31.52
CA ASP A 40 -0.60 10.52 -31.08
C ASP A 40 0.10 10.13 -29.77
N PHE A 41 1.25 10.75 -29.51
CA PHE A 41 2.03 10.50 -28.30
C PHE A 41 1.25 10.84 -27.03
N ARG A 42 0.39 11.86 -27.07
CA ARG A 42 -0.42 12.26 -25.92
C ARG A 42 -1.38 11.14 -25.49
N THR A 43 -2.01 10.46 -26.44
CA THR A 43 -2.89 9.32 -26.17
C THR A 43 -2.10 8.16 -25.57
N MET A 44 -0.91 7.86 -26.12
CA MET A 44 -0.02 6.84 -25.56
C MET A 44 0.40 7.17 -24.13
N GLU A 45 0.74 8.42 -23.85
CA GLU A 45 1.12 8.91 -22.53
C GLU A 45 -0.03 8.82 -21.52
N GLN A 46 -1.26 9.15 -21.92
CA GLN A 46 -2.44 9.01 -21.06
C GLN A 46 -2.65 7.55 -20.63
N ILE A 47 -2.49 6.61 -21.56
CA ILE A 47 -2.61 5.17 -21.27
C ILE A 47 -1.50 4.72 -20.31
N ALA A 48 -0.25 5.10 -20.59
CA ALA A 48 0.88 4.76 -19.74
C ALA A 48 0.72 5.33 -18.32
N THR A 49 0.25 6.58 -18.21
CA THR A 49 -0.02 7.24 -16.94
C THR A 49 -1.11 6.53 -16.16
N ALA A 50 -2.24 6.21 -16.79
CA ALA A 50 -3.34 5.50 -16.14
C ALA A 50 -2.89 4.13 -15.60
N ALA A 51 -2.08 3.39 -16.37
CA ALA A 51 -1.51 2.12 -15.93
C ALA A 51 -0.55 2.28 -14.75
N ALA A 52 0.33 3.29 -14.78
CA ALA A 52 1.25 3.57 -13.68
C ALA A 52 0.52 3.96 -12.39
N GLN A 53 -0.54 4.75 -12.48
CA GLN A 53 -1.39 5.12 -11.35
C GLN A 53 -2.07 3.88 -10.75
N GLY A 54 -2.67 3.03 -11.59
CA GLY A 54 -3.30 1.79 -11.15
C GLY A 54 -2.33 0.80 -10.49
N LEU A 55 -1.12 0.64 -11.05
CA LEU A 55 -0.07 -0.19 -10.45
C LEU A 55 0.36 0.35 -9.07
N THR A 56 0.53 1.67 -8.97
CA THR A 56 0.91 2.35 -7.73
C THR A 56 -0.16 2.17 -6.66
N GLU A 57 -1.43 2.45 -7.00
CA GLU A 57 -2.57 2.28 -6.10
C GLU A 57 -2.68 0.83 -5.61
N GLY A 58 -2.65 -0.14 -6.52
CA GLY A 58 -2.79 -1.56 -6.20
C GLY A 58 -1.65 -2.09 -5.32
N ALA A 59 -0.39 -1.73 -5.62
CA ALA A 59 0.76 -2.15 -4.83
C ALA A 59 0.71 -1.60 -3.41
N LEU A 60 0.46 -0.30 -3.25
CA LEU A 60 0.31 0.35 -1.96
C LEU A 60 -0.85 -0.25 -1.17
N GLN A 61 -2.02 -0.40 -1.80
CA GLN A 61 -3.21 -0.96 -1.17
C GLN A 61 -2.97 -2.38 -0.63
N GLN A 62 -2.22 -3.20 -1.38
CA GLN A 62 -1.86 -4.55 -0.97
C GLN A 62 -0.89 -4.56 0.22
N MET A 63 0.17 -3.75 0.17
CA MET A 63 1.13 -3.65 1.27
C MET A 63 0.48 -3.15 2.56
N LEU A 64 -0.41 -2.14 2.46
CA LEU A 64 -1.14 -1.61 3.61
C LEU A 64 -2.10 -2.67 4.21
N ARG A 65 -2.78 -3.46 3.37
CA ARG A 65 -3.60 -4.59 3.85
C ARG A 65 -2.77 -5.63 4.59
N GLN A 66 -1.63 -6.03 4.03
CA GLN A 66 -0.73 -6.99 4.66
C GLN A 66 -0.18 -6.47 5.99
N GLN A 67 0.09 -5.17 6.10
CA GLN A 67 0.50 -4.54 7.35
C GLN A 67 -0.63 -4.59 8.39
N ALA A 68 -1.84 -4.21 8.00
CA ALA A 68 -3.00 -4.19 8.90
C ALA A 68 -3.34 -5.58 9.48
N GLN A 69 -3.18 -6.64 8.67
CA GLN A 69 -3.42 -8.03 9.09
C GLN A 69 -2.45 -8.51 10.18
N LYS A 70 -1.28 -7.87 10.33
CA LYS A 70 -0.31 -8.22 11.37
C LYS A 70 -0.70 -7.68 12.75
N VAL A 71 -1.69 -6.79 12.84
CA VAL A 71 -2.13 -6.21 14.11
C VAL A 71 -3.04 -7.21 14.84
N PRO A 72 -2.68 -7.65 16.08
CA PRO A 72 -3.47 -8.59 16.86
C PRO A 72 -4.90 -8.10 17.11
N GLU A 73 -5.81 -9.02 17.43
CA GLU A 73 -7.20 -8.66 17.79
C GLU A 73 -7.30 -7.92 19.12
N GLN A 74 -6.33 -8.10 20.02
CA GLN A 74 -6.23 -7.40 21.29
C GLN A 74 -4.81 -6.90 21.50
N VAL A 75 -4.66 -5.68 22.02
CA VAL A 75 -3.37 -5.07 22.32
C VAL A 75 -3.38 -4.37 23.68
N PRO A 76 -2.26 -4.35 24.42
CA PRO A 76 -2.21 -3.66 25.70
C PRO A 76 -2.36 -2.14 25.50
N CYS A 77 -3.09 -1.49 26.40
CA CYS A 77 -3.16 -0.04 26.44
C CYS A 77 -1.75 0.53 26.74
N PRO A 78 -1.25 1.51 25.97
CA PRO A 78 0.07 2.10 26.19
C PRO A 78 0.17 2.90 27.50
N VAL A 79 -0.95 3.14 28.20
CA VAL A 79 -0.99 3.89 29.46
C VAL A 79 -1.14 2.97 30.66
N CYS A 80 -2.09 2.03 30.64
CA CYS A 80 -2.38 1.16 31.79
C CYS A 80 -2.07 -0.32 31.58
N GLY A 81 -1.68 -0.75 30.38
CA GLY A 81 -1.36 -2.15 30.06
C GLY A 81 -2.57 -3.06 29.81
N GLU A 82 -3.80 -2.62 30.08
CA GLU A 82 -5.01 -3.44 29.92
C GLU A 82 -5.19 -3.93 28.46
N PRO A 83 -5.48 -5.22 28.23
CA PRO A 83 -5.75 -5.73 26.89
C PRO A 83 -7.04 -5.12 26.34
N CYS A 84 -6.91 -4.36 25.26
CA CYS A 84 -8.01 -3.66 24.61
C CYS A 84 -8.31 -4.30 23.25
N PRO A 85 -9.58 -4.60 22.92
CA PRO A 85 -9.93 -5.12 21.62
C PRO A 85 -9.69 -4.07 20.54
N THR A 86 -9.07 -4.50 19.45
CA THR A 86 -8.88 -3.70 18.26
C THR A 86 -10.10 -3.79 17.36
N ARG A 87 -10.37 -2.71 16.62
CA ARG A 87 -11.46 -2.60 15.65
C ARG A 87 -10.92 -2.12 14.31
N PRO A 88 -11.49 -2.59 13.19
CA PRO A 88 -11.13 -2.07 11.88
C PRO A 88 -11.35 -0.57 11.80
N HIS A 89 -10.40 0.13 11.21
CA HIS A 89 -10.50 1.53 10.82
C HIS A 89 -9.91 1.68 9.43
N THR A 90 -10.34 2.67 8.67
CA THR A 90 -9.78 2.94 7.35
C THR A 90 -9.57 4.43 7.20
N ARG A 91 -8.39 4.83 6.76
CA ARG A 91 -8.08 6.22 6.42
C ARG A 91 -7.63 6.35 4.97
N THR A 92 -7.91 7.50 4.37
CA THR A 92 -7.47 7.82 3.01
C THR A 92 -6.11 8.48 3.04
N LEU A 93 -5.18 8.00 2.21
CA LEU A 93 -3.86 8.58 2.01
C LEU A 93 -3.68 9.06 0.57
N ALA A 94 -3.10 10.24 0.41
CA ALA A 94 -2.60 10.71 -0.87
C ALA A 94 -1.19 10.16 -1.08
N ALA A 95 -0.97 9.47 -2.19
CA ALA A 95 0.32 9.02 -2.66
C ALA A 95 0.66 9.72 -3.99
N GLN A 96 1.92 9.64 -4.41
CA GLN A 96 2.31 10.18 -5.71
C GLN A 96 1.60 9.39 -6.83
N GLY A 97 0.66 10.02 -7.51
CA GLY A 97 -0.09 9.40 -8.60
C GLY A 97 -1.21 8.46 -8.16
N ALA A 98 -1.57 8.38 -6.88
CA ALA A 98 -2.67 7.53 -6.42
C ALA A 98 -3.32 8.06 -5.13
N THR A 99 -4.56 7.67 -4.88
CA THR A 99 -5.21 7.80 -3.57
C THR A 99 -5.50 6.39 -3.07
N VAL A 100 -5.07 6.05 -1.86
CA VAL A 100 -5.18 4.69 -1.31
C VAL A 100 -5.93 4.66 0.01
N GLN A 101 -6.65 3.57 0.26
CA GLN A 101 -7.34 3.34 1.52
C GLN A 101 -6.43 2.52 2.42
N GLN A 102 -5.88 3.11 3.48
CA GLN A 102 -5.11 2.36 4.46
C GLN A 102 -6.08 1.69 5.45
N PRO A 103 -6.23 0.35 5.41
CA PRO A 103 -6.82 -0.35 6.54
C PRO A 103 -5.87 -0.25 7.74
N GLU A 104 -6.44 0.04 8.89
CA GLU A 104 -5.76 0.12 10.16
C GLU A 104 -6.62 -0.59 11.21
N ARG A 105 -6.04 -0.75 12.40
CA ARG A 105 -6.77 -1.21 13.58
C ARG A 105 -6.60 -0.16 14.67
N ILE A 106 -7.69 0.21 15.34
CA ILE A 106 -7.71 1.13 16.47
C ILE A 106 -8.19 0.39 17.71
N ALA A 107 -7.73 0.79 18.90
CA ALA A 107 -8.22 0.26 20.16
C ALA A 107 -8.71 1.39 21.06
N HIS A 108 -9.74 1.11 21.85
CA HIS A 108 -10.26 2.00 22.88
C HIS A 108 -10.02 1.38 24.25
N CYS A 109 -9.34 2.10 25.14
CA CYS A 109 -9.18 1.65 26.52
C CYS A 109 -10.33 2.17 27.39
N PRO A 110 -11.20 1.31 27.96
CA PRO A 110 -12.30 1.76 28.82
C PRO A 110 -11.81 2.33 30.16
N ALA A 111 -10.69 1.84 30.70
CA ALA A 111 -10.11 2.34 31.95
C ALA A 111 -9.53 3.75 31.79
N CYS A 112 -8.74 3.98 30.74
CA CYS A 112 -8.17 5.30 30.46
C CYS A 112 -9.11 6.22 29.68
N ARG A 113 -10.20 5.68 29.10
CA ARG A 113 -11.17 6.36 28.22
C ARG A 113 -10.51 7.08 27.04
N ARG A 114 -9.59 6.39 26.35
CA ARG A 114 -8.82 6.96 25.23
C ARG A 114 -8.70 5.97 24.09
N ASP A 115 -8.75 6.50 22.88
CA ASP A 115 -8.39 5.78 21.67
C ASP A 115 -6.88 5.82 21.46
N PHE A 116 -6.35 4.74 20.90
CA PHE A 116 -4.95 4.65 20.52
C PHE A 116 -4.78 3.75 19.30
N PHE A 117 -3.70 4.01 18.56
CA PHE A 117 -3.23 3.11 17.52
C PHE A 117 -2.32 2.07 18.17
N PRO A 118 -2.52 0.78 17.90
CA PRO A 118 -1.64 -0.29 18.36
C PRO A 118 -0.18 0.02 18.02
N PRO A 119 0.76 -0.13 18.96
CA PRO A 119 2.17 0.10 18.68
C PRO A 119 2.65 -0.90 17.61
N ALA A 120 3.61 -0.48 16.78
CA ALA A 120 4.31 -1.41 15.89
C ALA A 120 4.94 -2.50 16.76
N GLY A 121 4.45 -3.74 16.62
CA GLY A 121 4.56 -4.78 17.64
C GLY A 121 5.94 -4.85 18.30
N ASP A 122 5.98 -4.56 19.60
CA ASP A 122 6.98 -5.17 20.47
C ASP A 122 6.50 -6.60 20.70
N THR A 123 7.13 -7.56 20.01
CA THR A 123 7.22 -8.92 20.54
C THR A 123 7.90 -8.78 21.90
N GLY A 124 7.10 -8.77 22.96
CA GLY A 124 7.59 -8.61 24.33
C GLY A 124 8.72 -9.59 24.61
N ALA A 125 9.87 -9.04 25.00
CA ALA A 125 10.84 -9.79 25.77
C ALA A 125 10.26 -9.92 27.19
N GLY A 126 9.94 -11.15 27.56
CA GLY A 126 9.56 -11.58 28.90
C GLY A 126 9.84 -13.07 29.01
#